data_AF-A0A086TFV4-F1
#
_entry.id   AF-A0A086TFV4-F1
#
_cell.length_a   1.000
_cell.length_b   1.000
_cell.length_c   1.000
_cell.angle_alpha   90.00
_cell.angle_beta   90.00
_cell.angle_gamma   90.00
#
_symmetry.space_group_name_H-M   'P 1'
#
loop_
_entity.id
_entity.type
_entity.pdbx_description
1 polymer ?
#
loop_
_entity_poly.entity_id
_entity_poly.type
_entity_poly.pdbx_seq_one_letter_code
_entity_poly.pdbx_strand_id
1 'polypeptide(L)'
;MSTTKPLATLGVSVGDLSFTTGQTHDGSDQFIQPILLEEIDQALTQIRPLEAENAHYKTMSILGHGTNLWQARYICSFFDDLLGKRVKMGRSLASFANTAGRGEGETISDKCDPSIPHKKCYLLYEARLRDGVLSASELMAILSIPASRLLAEKYRHHRVFPVTLLTASGTKVRVTQGHVDGKRRSVKVYMTRTIDFVEGHEKNWNEVLTVLSWLLGKPTGITT
;
A
#
# COMPACT_ATOMS: atom_id res chain seq x y z
N MET A 1 -31.16 -35.40 9.26
CA MET A 1 -29.71 -35.42 8.99
C MET A 1 -29.31 -34.06 8.44
N SER A 2 -28.56 -33.27 9.22
CA SER A 2 -28.08 -31.94 8.81
C SER A 2 -26.82 -32.11 7.97
N THR A 3 -26.91 -31.86 6.67
CA THR A 3 -25.75 -31.80 5.78
C THR A 3 -25.06 -30.47 5.97
N THR A 4 -24.05 -30.41 6.83
CA THR A 4 -23.11 -29.29 6.89
C THR A 4 -22.38 -29.21 5.56
N LYS A 5 -22.71 -28.20 4.75
CA LYS A 5 -21.90 -27.87 3.56
C LYS A 5 -20.46 -27.62 4.04
N PRO A 6 -19.45 -28.24 3.41
CA PRO A 6 -18.06 -27.97 3.77
C PRO A 6 -17.78 -26.47 3.62
N LEU A 7 -17.18 -25.87 4.64
CA LEU A 7 -16.67 -24.50 4.54
C LEU A 7 -15.69 -24.47 3.37
N ALA A 8 -15.96 -23.62 2.38
CA ALA A 8 -15.05 -23.45 1.27
C ALA A 8 -13.78 -22.76 1.76
N THR A 9 -12.63 -23.38 1.49
CA THR A 9 -11.32 -22.85 1.85
C THR A 9 -10.96 -21.66 0.96
N LEU A 10 -10.47 -20.57 1.56
CA LEU A 10 -9.85 -19.46 0.83
C LEU A 10 -8.39 -19.84 0.53
N GLY A 11 -8.00 -19.86 -0.73
CA GLY A 11 -6.60 -20.06 -1.11
C GLY A 11 -5.80 -18.76 -0.94
N VAL A 12 -4.65 -18.81 -0.26
CA VAL A 12 -3.74 -17.66 -0.14
C VAL A 12 -2.36 -18.07 -0.64
N SER A 13 -1.79 -17.30 -1.57
CA SER A 13 -0.41 -17.48 -2.03
C SER A 13 0.38 -16.19 -1.85
N VAL A 14 1.65 -16.31 -1.47
CA VAL A 14 2.54 -15.18 -1.22
C VAL A 14 3.78 -15.33 -2.09
N GLY A 15 4.23 -14.24 -2.72
CA GLY A 15 5.42 -14.20 -3.56
C GLY A 15 6.15 -12.86 -3.50
N ASP A 16 7.28 -12.80 -4.18
CA ASP A 16 8.13 -11.61 -4.21
C ASP A 16 7.71 -10.63 -5.31
N LEU A 17 7.88 -9.34 -5.01
CA LEU A 17 7.62 -8.23 -5.90
C LEU A 17 8.89 -7.39 -6.07
N SER A 18 9.31 -7.18 -7.31
CA SER A 18 10.39 -6.25 -7.61
C SER A 18 10.01 -4.84 -7.16
N PHE A 19 10.82 -4.25 -6.27
CA PHE A 19 10.54 -2.92 -5.74
C PHE A 19 10.58 -1.82 -6.81
N THR A 20 11.41 -1.97 -7.84
CA THR A 20 11.61 -0.95 -8.87
C THR A 20 10.70 -1.14 -10.07
N THR A 21 10.53 -2.37 -10.54
CA THR A 21 9.78 -2.65 -11.78
C THR A 21 8.32 -3.04 -11.51
N GLY A 22 8.04 -3.51 -10.30
CA GLY A 22 6.75 -4.10 -9.93
C GLY A 22 6.42 -5.42 -10.61
N GLN A 23 7.41 -6.05 -11.25
CA GLN A 23 7.27 -7.39 -11.78
C GLN A 23 7.28 -8.43 -10.67
N THR A 24 6.44 -9.44 -10.84
CA THR A 24 6.40 -10.63 -9.99
C THR A 24 7.37 -11.67 -10.53
N HIS A 25 8.01 -12.42 -9.64
CA HIS A 25 8.98 -13.46 -10.05
C HIS A 25 8.32 -14.66 -10.74
N ASP A 26 7.03 -14.88 -10.51
CA ASP A 26 6.25 -15.97 -11.13
C ASP A 26 5.65 -15.59 -12.49
N GLY A 27 5.94 -14.37 -12.99
CA GLY A 27 5.40 -13.85 -14.25
C GLY A 27 3.90 -13.60 -14.23
N SER A 28 3.30 -13.53 -13.04
CA SER A 28 1.88 -13.21 -12.88
C SER A 28 1.57 -11.76 -13.26
N ASP A 29 0.30 -11.49 -13.55
CA ASP A 29 -0.17 -10.16 -13.93
C ASP A 29 0.21 -9.11 -12.88
N GLN A 30 0.86 -8.05 -13.35
CA GLN A 30 1.08 -6.83 -12.60
C GLN A 30 -0.20 -6.00 -12.64
N PHE A 31 -0.67 -5.52 -11.48
CA PHE A 31 -1.90 -4.71 -11.41
C PHE A 31 -1.67 -3.24 -11.11
N ILE A 32 -0.45 -2.85 -10.72
CA ILE A 32 -0.02 -1.44 -10.73
C ILE A 32 1.35 -1.37 -11.37
N GLN A 33 1.47 -0.49 -12.35
CA GLN A 33 2.74 -0.14 -12.97
C GLN A 33 3.31 1.08 -12.24
N PRO A 34 4.47 0.96 -11.57
CA PRO A 34 5.18 2.11 -11.05
C PRO A 34 5.50 3.10 -12.17
N ILE A 35 5.39 4.39 -11.89
CA ILE A 35 5.83 5.45 -12.83
C ILE A 35 7.37 5.42 -12.93
N LEU A 36 7.92 5.75 -14.10
CA LEU A 36 9.37 5.87 -14.25
C LEU A 36 9.93 6.93 -13.29
N LEU A 37 11.08 6.64 -12.67
CA LEU A 37 11.70 7.54 -11.69
C LEU A 37 12.00 8.91 -12.28
N GLU A 38 12.42 8.96 -13.56
CA GLU A 38 12.70 10.19 -14.30
C GLU A 38 11.46 11.10 -14.40
N GLU A 39 10.29 10.52 -14.63
CA GLU A 39 9.03 11.27 -14.70
C GLU A 39 8.65 11.87 -13.33
N ILE A 40 8.94 11.16 -12.24
CA ILE A 40 8.64 11.61 -10.87
C ILE A 40 9.60 12.71 -10.44
N ASP A 41 10.89 12.53 -10.70
CA ASP A 41 11.90 13.53 -10.35
C ASP A 41 11.64 14.84 -11.11
N GLN A 42 11.27 14.74 -12.40
CA GLN A 42 10.83 15.90 -13.19
C GLN A 42 9.55 16.54 -12.65
N ALA A 43 8.57 15.76 -12.18
CA ALA A 43 7.36 16.30 -11.57
C ALA A 43 7.63 16.99 -10.22
N LEU A 44 8.51 16.42 -9.40
CA LEU A 44 8.86 16.96 -8.08
C LEU A 44 9.71 18.24 -8.20
N THR A 45 10.58 18.36 -9.21
CA THR A 45 11.33 19.60 -9.45
C THR A 45 10.43 20.79 -9.78
N GLN A 46 9.25 20.55 -10.36
CA GLN A 46 8.22 21.59 -10.58
C GLN A 46 7.44 21.97 -9.31
N ILE A 47 7.33 21.05 -8.34
CA ILE A 47 6.70 21.26 -7.03
C ILE A 47 7.72 21.86 -6.02
N ARG A 48 9.02 21.76 -6.32
CA ARG A 48 10.15 22.18 -5.48
C ARG A 48 10.47 23.69 -5.35
N PRO A 49 9.75 24.71 -5.88
CA PRO A 49 10.02 26.09 -5.46
C PRO A 49 9.27 26.44 -4.16
N LEU A 50 9.33 25.56 -3.15
CA LEU A 50 8.98 25.86 -1.76
C LEU A 50 10.21 25.68 -0.89
N GLU A 51 11.23 26.49 -1.19
CA GLU A 51 12.37 26.67 -0.31
C GLU A 51 11.91 27.26 1.04
N ALA A 52 12.58 26.81 2.10
CA ALA A 52 12.96 27.60 3.27
C ALA A 52 12.03 27.76 4.49
N GLU A 53 10.71 27.56 4.47
CA GLU A 53 9.89 27.93 5.67
C GLU A 53 9.44 26.80 6.61
N ASN A 54 9.37 25.53 6.18
CA ASN A 54 8.94 24.46 7.09
C ASN A 54 10.12 23.65 7.62
N ALA A 55 10.71 24.14 8.70
CA ALA A 55 11.68 23.44 9.55
C ALA A 55 11.16 22.08 10.11
N HIS A 56 9.93 21.67 9.80
CA HIS A 56 9.34 20.38 10.15
C HIS A 56 9.78 19.20 9.27
N TYR A 57 10.42 19.45 8.12
CA TYR A 57 11.00 18.40 7.28
C TYR A 57 12.34 17.87 7.80
N LYS A 58 12.77 18.31 8.99
CA LYS A 58 13.94 17.75 9.68
C LYS A 58 13.67 16.30 10.08
N THR A 59 13.99 15.46 9.09
CA THR A 59 14.54 14.13 9.19
C THR A 59 13.62 13.08 9.81
N MET A 60 13.15 12.17 8.95
CA MET A 60 12.67 10.83 9.35
C MET A 60 13.68 10.08 10.26
N SER A 61 14.94 10.54 10.33
CA SER A 61 16.00 10.03 11.20
C SER A 61 15.97 10.53 12.65
N ILE A 62 15.13 11.52 13.04
CA ILE A 62 15.06 12.06 14.42
C ILE A 62 13.77 11.62 15.13
N LEU A 63 13.21 10.47 14.77
CA LEU A 63 12.07 9.92 15.50
C LEU A 63 12.57 9.19 16.77
N GLY A 64 13.04 9.94 17.77
CA GLY A 64 13.42 9.39 19.09
C GLY A 64 12.23 8.72 19.79
N HIS A 65 12.47 7.68 20.61
CA HIS A 65 11.63 6.94 21.58
C HIS A 65 10.08 6.85 21.41
N GLY A 66 9.51 7.20 20.26
CA GLY A 66 8.10 7.13 19.95
C GLY A 66 7.66 5.71 19.63
N THR A 67 6.35 5.44 19.76
CA THR A 67 5.79 4.15 19.34
C THR A 67 5.91 3.99 17.82
N ASN A 68 6.03 2.74 17.34
CA ASN A 68 6.14 2.42 15.91
C ASN A 68 5.02 3.05 15.07
N LEU A 69 3.83 3.21 15.66
CA LEU A 69 2.68 3.80 14.98
C LEU A 69 2.84 5.31 14.74
N TRP A 70 3.42 6.04 15.70
CA TRP A 70 3.65 7.49 15.54
C TRP A 70 4.69 7.77 14.46
N GLN A 71 5.76 6.97 14.43
CA GLN A 71 6.77 7.02 13.39
C GLN A 71 6.18 6.70 12.01
N ALA A 72 5.38 5.63 11.91
CA ALA A 72 4.70 5.25 10.68
C ALA A 72 3.79 6.37 10.14
N ARG A 73 3.04 7.06 11.03
CA ARG A 73 2.21 8.21 10.65
C ARG A 73 3.02 9.34 10.05
N TYR A 74 4.16 9.66 10.66
CA TYR A 74 5.05 10.72 10.16
C TYR A 74 5.57 10.39 8.75
N ILE A 75 5.95 9.13 8.50
CA ILE A 75 6.38 8.67 7.17
C ILE A 75 5.25 8.80 6.13
N CYS A 76 4.03 8.36 6.46
CA CYS A 76 2.91 8.49 5.53
C CYS A 76 2.57 9.96 5.24
N SER A 77 2.62 10.84 6.26
CA SER A 77 2.41 12.28 6.08
C SER A 77 3.44 12.89 5.13
N PHE A 78 4.71 12.49 5.25
CA PHE A 78 5.76 12.93 4.34
C PHE A 78 5.46 12.59 2.87
N PHE A 79 4.95 11.38 2.59
CA PHE A 79 4.55 11.02 1.23
C PHE A 79 3.32 11.80 0.76
N ASP A 80 2.34 12.06 1.62
CA ASP A 80 1.18 12.87 1.26
C ASP A 80 1.55 14.32 0.91
N ASP A 81 2.48 14.91 1.66
CA ASP A 81 3.03 16.23 1.39
C ASP A 81 3.72 16.28 0.02
N LEU A 82 4.55 15.27 -0.29
CA LEU A 82 5.22 15.17 -1.59
C LEU A 82 4.26 14.98 -2.76
N LEU A 83 3.14 14.31 -2.55
CA LEU A 83 2.12 14.14 -3.59
C LEU A 83 1.37 15.46 -3.90
N GLY A 84 1.69 16.56 -3.21
CA GLY A 84 1.01 17.85 -3.36
C GLY A 84 -0.46 17.78 -2.98
N LYS A 85 -0.88 16.67 -2.38
CA LYS A 85 -2.26 16.45 -1.99
C LYS A 85 -2.42 17.01 -0.60
N ARG A 86 -3.09 18.17 -0.49
CA ARG A 86 -4.07 18.30 0.61
C ARG A 86 -5.17 17.28 0.33
N VAL A 87 -4.89 15.99 0.53
CA VAL A 87 -5.90 14.94 0.39
C VAL A 87 -7.04 15.37 1.31
N LYS A 88 -8.22 15.67 0.76
CA LYS A 88 -9.43 15.62 1.59
C LYS A 88 -9.51 14.17 2.06
N MET A 89 -9.01 13.91 3.26
CA MET A 89 -9.01 12.60 3.88
C MET A 89 -10.43 12.07 3.81
N GLY A 90 -10.67 11.13 2.90
CA GLY A 90 -11.79 10.23 3.04
C GLY A 90 -11.41 9.26 4.14
N ARG A 91 -11.60 9.67 5.41
CA ARG A 91 -11.31 8.82 6.57
C ARG A 91 -12.27 7.64 6.57
N SER A 92 -11.89 6.57 5.89
CA SER A 92 -12.34 5.23 6.23
C SER A 92 -11.23 4.58 7.04
N LEU A 93 -11.12 4.98 8.31
CA LEU A 93 -10.21 4.35 9.27
C LEU A 93 -10.69 2.91 9.49
N ALA A 94 -10.16 1.96 8.72
CA ALA A 94 -10.29 0.56 9.07
C ALA A 94 -9.22 0.25 10.12
N SER A 95 -9.65 0.05 11.36
CA SER A 95 -8.77 -0.40 12.44
C SER A 95 -8.74 -1.92 12.44
N PHE A 96 -7.53 -2.48 12.44
CA PHE A 96 -7.28 -3.92 12.51
C PHE A 96 -6.51 -4.19 13.80
N ALA A 97 -7.09 -4.95 14.73
CA ALA A 97 -6.39 -5.39 15.92
C ALA A 97 -6.24 -6.92 15.87
N ASN A 98 -5.04 -7.41 16.14
CA ASN A 98 -4.77 -8.84 16.30
C ASN A 98 -3.74 -9.06 17.42
N THR A 99 -3.48 -10.33 17.75
CA THR A 99 -2.54 -10.72 18.82
C THR A 99 -1.11 -10.24 18.58
N ALA A 100 -0.74 -9.93 17.34
CA ALA A 100 0.59 -9.46 16.96
C ALA A 100 0.74 -7.92 16.95
N GLY A 101 -0.37 -7.17 17.04
CA GLY A 101 -0.35 -5.71 17.14
C GLY A 101 -1.57 -5.03 16.49
N ARG A 102 -1.58 -3.70 16.57
CA ARG A 102 -2.60 -2.85 15.93
C ARG A 102 -2.14 -2.37 14.55
N GLY A 103 -3.07 -2.35 13.60
CA GLY A 103 -2.93 -1.74 12.28
C GLY A 103 -4.04 -0.73 12.00
N GLU A 104 -3.74 0.33 11.27
CA GLU A 104 -4.70 1.34 10.82
C GLU A 104 -4.56 1.54 9.31
N GLY A 105 -5.64 1.27 8.57
CA GLY A 105 -5.68 1.45 7.12
C GLY A 105 -6.34 2.78 6.72
N GLU A 106 -5.71 3.50 5.79
CA GLU A 106 -6.25 4.72 5.19
C GLU A 106 -6.18 4.68 3.66
N THR A 107 -7.34 4.78 2.99
CA THR A 107 -7.40 4.72 1.52
C THR A 107 -6.91 6.03 0.92
N ILE A 108 -5.99 5.95 -0.04
CA ILE A 108 -5.54 7.10 -0.80
C ILE A 108 -6.68 7.48 -1.76
N SER A 109 -7.16 8.72 -1.64
CA SER A 109 -8.32 9.23 -2.38
C SER A 109 -8.25 8.88 -3.86
N ASP A 110 -9.34 8.27 -4.34
CA ASP A 110 -9.46 7.71 -5.67
C ASP A 110 -10.83 8.09 -6.24
N LYS A 111 -10.88 8.58 -7.49
CA LYS A 111 -12.15 8.90 -8.14
C LYS A 111 -12.97 7.62 -8.27
N CYS A 112 -14.28 7.71 -8.10
CA CYS A 112 -15.18 6.55 -8.21
C CYS A 112 -15.39 6.18 -9.69
N ASP A 113 -14.39 5.57 -10.32
CA ASP A 113 -14.49 4.99 -11.65
C ASP A 113 -14.90 3.51 -11.54
N PRO A 114 -16.04 3.09 -12.14
CA PRO A 114 -16.45 1.70 -12.17
C PRO A 114 -15.52 0.78 -12.97
N SER A 115 -14.72 1.29 -13.91
CA SER A 115 -13.79 0.50 -14.73
C SER A 115 -12.45 0.19 -14.04
N ILE A 116 -12.21 0.81 -12.88
CA ILE A 116 -10.96 0.70 -12.13
C ILE A 116 -11.27 0.12 -10.74
N PRO A 117 -11.12 -1.19 -10.53
CA PRO A 117 -11.38 -1.83 -9.24
C PRO A 117 -10.21 -1.67 -8.26
N HIS A 118 -9.08 -1.12 -8.69
CA HIS A 118 -7.82 -0.99 -7.92
C HIS A 118 -7.91 0.00 -6.76
N LYS A 119 -7.47 -0.41 -5.58
CA LYS A 119 -7.33 0.48 -4.41
C LYS A 119 -5.88 0.67 -4.02
N LYS A 120 -5.55 1.87 -3.56
CA LYS A 120 -4.28 2.18 -2.88
C LYS A 120 -4.55 2.62 -1.46
N CYS A 121 -3.72 2.21 -0.52
CA CYS A 121 -3.95 2.46 0.90
C CYS A 121 -2.63 2.53 1.67
N TYR A 122 -2.56 3.40 2.67
CA TYR A 122 -1.55 3.33 3.71
C TYR A 122 -1.99 2.35 4.78
N LEU A 123 -1.08 1.51 5.25
CA LEU A 123 -1.31 0.68 6.43
C LEU A 123 -0.26 1.03 7.48
N LEU A 124 -0.69 1.72 8.52
CA LEU A 124 0.14 2.00 9.68
C LEU A 124 0.12 0.76 10.56
N TYR A 125 1.28 0.23 10.92
CA TYR A 125 1.40 -1.03 11.64
C TYR A 125 2.32 -0.91 12.83
N GLU A 126 1.87 -1.38 13.99
CA GLU A 126 2.61 -1.28 15.24
C GLU A 126 3.69 -2.35 15.37
N ALA A 127 3.47 -3.55 14.80
CA ALA A 127 4.43 -4.62 14.89
C ALA A 127 5.54 -4.47 13.83
N ARG A 128 6.74 -4.99 14.14
CA ARG A 128 7.88 -4.93 13.22
C ARG A 128 7.59 -5.64 11.90
N LEU A 129 7.80 -4.94 10.79
CA LEU A 129 7.85 -5.54 9.46
C LEU A 129 9.04 -6.50 9.32
N ARG A 130 8.80 -7.63 8.64
CA ARG A 130 9.78 -8.67 8.36
C ARG A 130 9.70 -9.04 6.89
N ASP A 131 10.85 -9.12 6.22
CA ASP A 131 10.93 -9.52 4.83
C ASP A 131 10.42 -10.95 4.62
N GLY A 132 9.74 -11.18 3.49
CA GLY A 132 9.14 -12.47 3.14
C GLY A 132 7.95 -12.91 4.02
N VAL A 133 7.61 -12.17 5.09
CA VAL A 133 6.52 -12.54 6.01
C VAL A 133 5.35 -11.58 5.84
N LEU A 134 4.23 -12.09 5.34
CA LEU A 134 2.96 -11.37 5.29
C LEU A 134 2.40 -11.19 6.70
N SER A 135 2.10 -9.96 7.10
CA SER A 135 1.45 -9.71 8.39
C SER A 135 -0.05 -10.00 8.32
N ALA A 136 -0.63 -10.37 9.46
CA ALA A 136 -2.07 -10.54 9.57
C ALA A 136 -2.82 -9.24 9.25
N SER A 137 -2.28 -8.07 9.63
CA SER A 137 -2.89 -6.78 9.34
C SER A 137 -2.89 -6.46 7.84
N GLU A 138 -1.84 -6.80 7.10
CA GLU A 138 -1.83 -6.64 5.64
C GLU A 138 -2.82 -7.58 4.96
N LEU A 139 -2.87 -8.84 5.38
CA LEU A 139 -3.85 -9.77 4.82
C LEU A 139 -5.29 -9.28 5.09
N MET A 140 -5.57 -8.82 6.31
CA MET A 140 -6.87 -8.26 6.66
C MET A 140 -7.20 -7.01 5.84
N ALA A 141 -6.25 -6.10 5.66
CA ALA A 141 -6.43 -4.92 4.84
C ALA A 141 -6.70 -5.27 3.36
N ILE A 142 -5.93 -6.22 2.80
CA ILE A 142 -6.13 -6.74 1.43
C ILE A 142 -7.53 -7.31 1.26
N LEU A 143 -8.08 -7.98 2.28
CA LEU A 143 -9.41 -8.56 2.23
C LEU A 143 -10.53 -7.52 2.44
N SER A 144 -10.34 -6.58 3.38
CA SER A 144 -11.40 -5.66 3.80
C SER A 144 -11.55 -4.45 2.88
N ILE A 145 -10.45 -3.89 2.38
CA ILE A 145 -10.47 -2.68 1.54
C ILE A 145 -11.30 -2.88 0.25
N PRO A 146 -11.14 -3.98 -0.51
CA PRO A 146 -11.90 -4.17 -1.74
C PRO A 146 -13.31 -4.69 -1.47
N ALA A 147 -13.67 -5.08 -0.24
CA ALA A 147 -14.96 -5.69 0.07
C ALA A 147 -16.14 -4.81 -0.37
N SER A 148 -16.05 -3.49 -0.17
CA SER A 148 -17.09 -2.56 -0.64
C SER A 148 -17.25 -2.53 -2.16
N ARG A 149 -16.15 -2.68 -2.92
CA ARG A 149 -16.19 -2.78 -4.39
C ARG A 149 -16.69 -4.15 -4.83
N LEU A 150 -16.25 -5.21 -4.19
CA LEU A 150 -16.67 -6.59 -4.47
C LEU A 150 -18.18 -6.78 -4.31
N LEU A 151 -18.80 -6.08 -3.35
CA LEU A 151 -20.24 -6.13 -3.09
C LEU A 151 -21.06 -5.14 -3.93
N ALA A 152 -20.43 -4.16 -4.59
CA ALA A 152 -21.14 -3.12 -5.31
C ALA A 152 -21.48 -3.52 -6.75
N GLU A 153 -22.74 -3.33 -7.13
CA GLU A 153 -23.29 -3.68 -8.46
C GLU A 153 -22.41 -3.20 -9.62
N LYS A 154 -21.97 -1.94 -9.54
CA LYS A 154 -21.20 -1.27 -10.60
C LYS A 154 -19.85 -1.94 -10.90
N TYR A 155 -19.33 -2.78 -10.01
CA TYR A 155 -18.06 -3.49 -10.21
C TYR A 155 -18.24 -4.99 -10.51
N ARG A 156 -19.47 -5.49 -10.72
CA ARG A 156 -19.72 -6.94 -10.96
C ARG A 156 -19.03 -7.52 -12.20
N HIS A 157 -18.67 -6.67 -13.15
CA HIS A 157 -17.93 -7.08 -14.34
C HIS A 157 -16.45 -7.36 -14.04
N HIS A 158 -15.94 -6.93 -12.88
CA HIS A 158 -14.62 -7.30 -12.40
C HIS A 158 -14.66 -8.59 -11.60
N ARG A 159 -13.70 -9.45 -11.87
CA ARG A 159 -13.38 -10.65 -11.14
C ARG A 159 -12.27 -10.45 -10.12
N VAL A 160 -11.25 -9.65 -10.47
CA VAL A 160 -10.08 -9.41 -9.66
C VAL A 160 -10.12 -7.98 -9.11
N PHE A 161 -9.87 -7.83 -7.81
CA PHE A 161 -9.84 -6.56 -7.11
C PHE A 161 -8.45 -6.32 -6.53
N PRO A 162 -7.59 -5.57 -7.24
CA PRO A 162 -6.24 -5.29 -6.79
C PRO A 162 -6.20 -4.25 -5.66
N VAL A 163 -5.33 -4.48 -4.69
CA VAL A 163 -5.06 -3.57 -3.58
C VAL A 163 -3.55 -3.38 -3.50
N THR A 164 -3.09 -2.14 -3.51
CA THR A 164 -1.69 -1.79 -3.21
C THR A 164 -1.63 -1.11 -1.85
N LEU A 165 -0.90 -1.72 -0.94
CA LEU A 165 -0.64 -1.21 0.39
C LEU A 165 0.77 -0.61 0.43
N LEU A 166 0.91 0.59 0.96
CA LEU A 166 2.16 1.05 1.54
C LEU A 166 2.06 0.82 3.04
N THR A 167 2.70 -0.24 3.52
CA THR A 167 2.72 -0.57 4.95
C THR A 167 3.88 0.16 5.60
N ALA A 168 3.64 0.90 6.68
CA ALA A 168 4.65 1.60 7.47
C ALA A 168 4.65 1.10 8.92
N SER A 169 5.83 0.82 9.47
CA SER A 169 6.04 0.40 10.85
C SER A 169 7.35 0.98 11.36
N GLY A 170 7.29 1.91 12.31
CA GLY A 170 8.51 2.58 12.77
C GLY A 170 9.12 3.41 11.65
N THR A 171 10.42 3.23 11.41
CA THR A 171 11.15 3.83 10.28
C THR A 171 11.06 3.02 8.98
N LYS A 172 10.35 1.89 9.01
CA LYS A 172 10.34 0.91 7.91
C LYS A 172 9.09 0.98 7.09
N VAL A 173 9.23 0.81 5.78
CA VAL A 173 8.10 0.68 4.84
C VAL A 173 8.26 -0.52 3.92
N ARG A 174 7.15 -1.02 3.39
CA ARG A 174 7.15 -1.89 2.21
C ARG A 174 5.90 -1.69 1.38
N VAL A 175 5.98 -2.04 0.10
CA VAL A 175 4.83 -2.11 -0.79
C VAL A 175 4.33 -3.55 -0.88
N THR A 176 3.02 -3.72 -0.75
CA THR A 176 2.36 -5.04 -0.90
C THR A 176 1.22 -4.92 -1.90
N GLN A 177 1.16 -5.84 -2.87
CA GLN A 177 0.06 -5.99 -3.80
C GLN A 177 -0.77 -7.22 -3.46
N GLY A 178 -2.05 -7.02 -3.15
CA GLY A 178 -3.02 -8.09 -2.96
C GLY A 178 -4.00 -8.17 -4.12
N HIS A 179 -4.18 -9.35 -4.70
CA HIS A 179 -5.14 -9.62 -5.78
C HIS A 179 -6.24 -10.51 -5.24
N VAL A 180 -7.42 -9.93 -4.97
CA VAL A 180 -8.58 -10.67 -4.49
C VAL A 180 -9.40 -11.15 -5.68
N ASP A 181 -9.41 -12.45 -5.95
CA ASP A 181 -10.29 -13.07 -6.95
C ASP A 181 -11.57 -13.55 -6.27
N GLY A 182 -12.65 -12.78 -6.44
CA GLY A 182 -13.93 -13.07 -5.81
C GLY A 182 -14.58 -14.36 -6.31
N LYS A 183 -14.25 -14.79 -7.54
CA LYS A 183 -14.85 -15.98 -8.18
C LYS A 183 -14.11 -17.26 -7.82
N ARG A 184 -12.77 -17.23 -7.86
CA ARG A 184 -11.93 -18.38 -7.49
C ARG A 184 -11.71 -18.52 -5.99
N ARG A 185 -12.12 -17.52 -5.19
CA ARG A 185 -11.90 -17.51 -3.73
C ARG A 185 -10.42 -17.67 -3.41
N SER A 186 -9.61 -16.88 -4.09
CA SER A 186 -8.16 -16.90 -3.91
C SER A 186 -7.64 -15.48 -3.72
N VAL A 187 -6.64 -15.34 -2.85
CA VAL A 187 -5.86 -14.12 -2.67
C VAL A 187 -4.43 -14.42 -3.07
N LYS A 188 -3.90 -13.67 -4.03
CA LYS A 188 -2.47 -13.64 -4.29
C LYS A 188 -1.88 -12.39 -3.66
N VAL A 189 -0.75 -12.52 -3.00
CA VAL A 189 -0.07 -11.40 -2.35
C VAL A 189 1.38 -11.35 -2.82
N TYR A 190 1.82 -10.19 -3.27
CA TYR A 190 3.19 -9.94 -3.69
C TYR A 190 3.77 -8.81 -2.84
N MET A 191 4.96 -9.00 -2.28
CA MET A 191 5.56 -8.05 -1.34
C MET A 191 6.94 -7.64 -1.81
N THR A 192 7.26 -6.36 -1.66
CA THR A 192 8.63 -5.87 -1.84
C THR A 192 9.45 -6.16 -0.59
N ARG A 193 10.78 -6.01 -0.72
CA ARG A 193 11.65 -5.86 0.44
C ARG A 193 11.20 -4.69 1.32
N THR A 194 11.56 -4.75 2.60
CA THR A 194 11.41 -3.66 3.54
C THR A 194 12.52 -2.64 3.32
N ILE A 195 12.17 -1.37 3.39
CA ILE A 195 13.08 -0.24 3.28
C ILE A 195 13.11 0.44 4.62
N ASP A 196 14.31 0.75 5.10
CA ASP A 196 14.50 1.41 6.39
C ASP A 196 14.99 2.83 6.20
N PHE A 197 14.18 3.79 6.64
CA PHE A 197 14.51 5.21 6.60
C PHE A 197 15.14 5.70 7.90
N VAL A 198 15.76 4.82 8.69
CA VAL A 198 16.46 5.18 9.93
C VAL A 198 17.50 6.28 9.71
N GLU A 199 18.17 6.30 8.56
CA GLU A 199 19.14 7.35 8.22
C GLU A 199 18.53 8.60 7.56
N GLY A 200 17.19 8.63 7.42
CA GLY A 200 16.45 9.74 6.82
C GLY A 200 16.14 9.55 5.34
N HIS A 201 15.34 10.46 4.80
CA HIS A 201 14.90 10.44 3.39
C HIS A 201 16.00 10.90 2.42
N GLU A 202 16.90 11.81 2.83
CA GLU A 202 17.95 12.35 1.96
C GLU A 202 18.91 11.26 1.49
N LYS A 203 19.31 10.38 2.40
CA LYS A 203 20.20 9.25 2.08
C LYS A 203 19.53 8.12 1.31
N ASN A 204 18.19 8.07 1.35
CA ASN A 204 17.37 7.04 0.69
C ASN A 204 16.46 7.68 -0.36
N TRP A 205 16.92 8.75 -1.03
CA TRP A 205 16.05 9.54 -1.90
C TRP A 205 15.53 8.71 -3.09
N ASN A 206 16.36 7.84 -3.66
CA ASN A 206 15.92 6.93 -4.73
C ASN A 206 14.81 5.98 -4.25
N GLU A 207 14.88 5.48 -3.02
CA GLU A 207 13.81 4.68 -2.42
C GLU A 207 12.55 5.52 -2.20
N VAL A 208 12.68 6.78 -1.79
CA VAL A 208 11.53 7.71 -1.68
C VAL A 208 10.85 7.89 -3.03
N LEU A 209 11.62 8.19 -4.08
CA LEU A 209 11.10 8.32 -5.45
C LEU A 209 10.44 7.01 -5.91
N THR A 210 11.03 5.87 -5.56
CA THR A 210 10.45 4.57 -5.90
C THR A 210 9.15 4.33 -5.14
N VAL A 211 9.03 4.67 -3.85
CA VAL A 211 7.74 4.58 -3.14
C VAL A 211 6.70 5.50 -3.81
N LEU A 212 7.06 6.74 -4.14
CA LEU A 212 6.17 7.65 -4.86
C LEU A 212 5.72 7.06 -6.20
N SER A 213 6.60 6.34 -6.90
CA SER A 213 6.26 5.69 -8.16
C SER A 213 5.13 4.68 -8.03
N TRP A 214 5.09 3.95 -6.91
CA TRP A 214 3.99 3.06 -6.57
C TRP A 214 2.70 3.82 -6.24
N LEU A 215 2.81 4.89 -5.45
CA LEU A 215 1.66 5.70 -5.04
C LEU A 215 1.02 6.46 -6.20
N LEU A 216 1.81 6.86 -7.20
CA LEU A 216 1.35 7.52 -8.42
C LEU A 216 1.06 6.54 -9.57
N GLY A 217 1.57 5.30 -9.48
CA GLY A 217 1.47 4.27 -10.52
C GLY A 217 0.07 4.07 -11.08
N LYS A 218 -0.04 3.83 -12.39
CA LYS A 218 -1.35 3.67 -13.02
C LYS A 218 -1.89 2.26 -12.76
N PRO A 219 -3.20 2.11 -12.53
CA PRO A 219 -3.87 0.82 -12.58
C PRO A 219 -3.60 0.12 -13.91
N THR A 220 -3.24 -1.16 -13.84
CA THR A 220 -3.00 -2.03 -15.02
C THR A 220 -3.50 -3.45 -14.73
N GLY A 221 -3.32 -4.38 -15.67
CA GLY A 221 -3.73 -5.77 -15.55
C GLY A 221 -5.20 -6.03 -15.91
N ILE A 222 -5.51 -7.27 -16.30
CA ILE A 222 -6.85 -7.69 -16.69
C ILE A 222 -7.64 -8.05 -15.43
N THR A 223 -8.73 -7.32 -15.19
CA THR A 223 -9.54 -7.48 -13.98
C THR A 223 -10.88 -8.15 -14.20
N THR A 224 -11.27 -8.44 -15.45
CA THR A 224 -12.56 -9.05 -15.84
C THR A 224 -12.51 -10.58 -15.91
#